data_AF-A0A939F7X2-F1
#
_entry.id   AF-A0A939F7X2-F1
#
_cell.length_a   1.000
_cell.length_b   1.000
_cell.length_c   1.000
_cell.angle_alpha   90.00
_cell.angle_beta   90.00
_cell.angle_gamma   90.00
#
_symmetry.space_group_name_H-M   'P 1'
#
loop_
_entity.id
_entity.type
_entity.pdbx_description
1 polymer ?
#
loop_
_entity_poly.entity_id
_entity_poly.type
_entity_poly.pdbx_seq_one_letter_code
_entity_poly.pdbx_strand_id
1 'polypeptide(L)'
;MTTAPTTVNGQVIGQAHYATRALLEGLLVQSGATFHQTLGLNYVATRGGSADIGAIVDALVGGVKIEAELARTVVDELIAAKLLEAAPGDLVRFTDAGAELHANTRAAGAELTVRLYGDIPAADLETAGRVLALVTERANSELAAS
;
A
#
# COMPACT_ATOMS: atom_id res chain seq x y z
N MET A 1 -10.01 -27.59 22.09
CA MET A 1 -9.28 -26.56 22.85
C MET A 1 -9.99 -25.24 22.61
N THR A 2 -10.51 -24.60 23.65
CA THR A 2 -11.19 -23.30 23.52
C THR A 2 -10.13 -22.22 23.70
N THR A 3 -9.68 -21.62 22.61
CA THR A 3 -8.77 -20.48 22.65
C THR A 3 -9.49 -19.33 23.34
N ALA A 4 -8.89 -18.72 24.37
CA ALA A 4 -9.44 -17.52 24.97
C ALA A 4 -9.63 -16.44 23.88
N PRO A 5 -10.72 -15.64 23.91
CA PRO A 5 -10.94 -14.61 22.91
C PRO A 5 -9.75 -13.65 22.88
N THR A 6 -9.11 -13.54 21.72
CA THR A 6 -8.01 -12.58 21.52
C THR A 6 -8.62 -11.21 21.27
N THR A 7 -8.47 -10.29 22.22
CA THR A 7 -8.86 -8.89 22.02
C THR A 7 -7.83 -8.19 21.15
N VAL A 8 -8.29 -7.49 20.11
CA VAL A 8 -7.43 -6.69 19.23
C VAL A 8 -6.70 -5.61 20.04
N ASN A 9 -5.38 -5.52 19.83
CA ASN A 9 -4.53 -4.47 20.37
C ASN A 9 -3.40 -4.15 19.37
N GLY A 10 -2.57 -3.14 19.68
CA GLY A 10 -1.49 -2.71 18.78
C GLY A 10 -0.49 -3.82 18.42
N GLN A 11 -0.21 -4.76 19.34
CA GLN A 11 0.68 -5.88 19.07
C GLN A 11 0.06 -6.86 18.06
N VAL A 12 -1.22 -7.23 18.22
CA VAL A 12 -1.92 -8.13 17.30
C VAL A 12 -1.98 -7.52 15.90
N ILE A 13 -2.27 -6.21 15.81
CA ILE A 13 -2.30 -5.48 14.54
C ILE A 13 -0.91 -5.46 13.89
N GLY A 14 0.14 -5.13 14.65
CA GLY A 14 1.50 -5.10 14.17
C GLY A 14 1.98 -6.47 13.66
N GLN A 15 1.68 -7.55 14.40
CA GLN A 15 2.02 -8.91 13.99
C GLN A 15 1.32 -9.32 12.68
N ALA A 16 0.02 -9.02 12.55
CA ALA A 16 -0.72 -9.26 11.32
C ALA A 16 -0.14 -8.45 10.15
N HIS A 17 0.19 -7.18 10.37
CA HIS A 17 0.87 -6.35 9.38
C HIS A 17 2.21 -6.96 8.94
N TYR A 18 3.11 -7.30 9.87
CA TYR A 18 4.42 -7.86 9.50
C TYR A 18 4.31 -9.20 8.77
N ALA A 19 3.40 -10.09 9.18
CA ALA A 19 3.21 -11.38 8.53
C ALA A 19 2.70 -11.23 7.09
N THR A 20 1.67 -10.39 6.89
CA THR A 20 1.13 -10.12 5.55
C THR A 20 2.14 -9.38 4.67
N ARG A 21 2.88 -8.44 5.26
CA ARG A 21 3.94 -7.68 4.59
C ARG A 21 5.09 -8.57 4.12
N ALA A 22 5.50 -9.56 4.91
CA ALA A 22 6.55 -10.50 4.53
C ALA A 22 6.15 -11.38 3.33
N LEU A 23 4.89 -11.82 3.28
CA LEU A 23 4.36 -12.54 2.11
C LEU A 23 4.34 -11.66 0.86
N LEU A 24 3.94 -10.39 1.02
CA LEU A 24 3.98 -9.42 -0.08
C LEU A 24 5.43 -9.18 -0.55
N GLU A 25 6.40 -8.99 0.34
CA GLU A 25 7.82 -8.84 -0.06
C GLU A 25 8.31 -10.00 -0.92
N GLY A 26 7.96 -11.24 -0.55
CA GLY A 26 8.37 -12.42 -1.32
C GLY A 26 7.84 -12.42 -2.76
N LEU A 27 6.68 -11.79 -3.00
CA LEU A 27 6.13 -11.59 -4.35
C LEU A 27 6.85 -10.45 -5.08
N LEU A 28 7.11 -9.34 -4.39
CA LEU A 28 7.70 -8.13 -4.97
C LEU A 28 9.16 -8.31 -5.40
N VAL A 29 9.92 -9.14 -4.68
CA VAL A 29 11.28 -9.52 -5.08
C VAL A 29 11.31 -10.13 -6.48
N GLN A 30 10.28 -10.91 -6.85
CA GLN A 30 10.18 -11.55 -8.17
C GLN A 30 9.83 -10.55 -9.26
N SER A 31 9.09 -9.50 -8.91
CA SER A 31 8.67 -8.44 -9.85
C SER A 31 9.70 -7.31 -9.96
N GLY A 32 10.79 -7.35 -9.19
CA GLY A 32 11.81 -6.29 -9.17
C GLY A 32 11.31 -4.95 -8.63
N ALA A 33 10.20 -4.94 -7.90
CA ALA A 33 9.59 -3.75 -7.33
C ALA A 33 9.79 -3.72 -5.81
N THR A 34 9.86 -2.53 -5.22
CA THR A 34 9.78 -2.38 -3.77
C THR A 34 8.35 -2.12 -3.32
N PHE A 35 8.07 -2.30 -2.03
CA PHE A 35 6.75 -1.98 -1.48
C PHE A 35 6.34 -0.53 -1.69
N HIS A 36 7.22 0.44 -1.43
CA HIS A 36 6.88 1.84 -1.63
C HIS A 36 6.64 2.15 -3.10
N GLN A 37 7.41 1.55 -4.02
CA GLN A 37 7.15 1.64 -5.46
C GLN A 37 5.77 1.09 -5.82
N THR A 38 5.35 -0.04 -5.24
CA THR A 38 4.01 -0.59 -5.48
C THR A 38 2.90 0.30 -4.96
N LEU A 39 3.10 0.98 -3.82
CA LEU A 39 2.14 1.95 -3.30
C LEU A 39 2.04 3.18 -4.22
N GLY A 40 3.17 3.66 -4.75
CA GLY A 40 3.20 4.73 -5.75
C GLY A 40 2.43 4.34 -7.03
N LEU A 41 2.68 3.15 -7.58
CA LEU A 41 1.98 2.65 -8.76
C LEU A 41 0.47 2.44 -8.49
N ASN A 42 0.11 1.92 -7.31
CA ASN A 42 -1.30 1.79 -6.90
C ASN A 42 -1.98 3.15 -6.88
N TYR A 43 -1.33 4.18 -6.33
CA TYR A 43 -1.87 5.53 -6.31
C TYR A 43 -2.13 6.06 -7.73
N VAL A 44 -1.16 5.94 -8.63
CA VAL A 44 -1.30 6.33 -10.04
C VAL A 44 -2.44 5.57 -10.72
N ALA A 45 -2.57 4.26 -10.46
CA ALA A 45 -3.65 3.44 -11.00
C ALA A 45 -5.04 3.90 -10.54
N THR A 46 -5.21 4.27 -9.26
CA THR A 46 -6.49 4.79 -8.75
C THR A 46 -6.90 6.12 -9.39
N ARG A 47 -5.95 6.83 -10.02
CA ARG A 47 -6.18 8.09 -10.75
C ARG A 47 -6.27 7.90 -12.27
N GLY A 48 -6.48 6.67 -12.74
CA GLY A 48 -6.63 6.39 -14.16
C GLY A 48 -5.31 6.38 -14.93
N GLY A 49 -4.19 6.17 -14.24
CA GLY A 49 -2.88 5.96 -14.86
C GLY A 49 -2.03 7.22 -15.02
N SER A 50 -2.47 8.36 -14.48
CA SER A 50 -1.66 9.57 -14.37
C SER A 50 -1.95 10.30 -13.07
N ALA A 51 -0.91 10.86 -12.45
CA ALA A 51 -1.03 11.60 -11.20
C ALA A 51 0.07 12.67 -11.07
N ASP A 52 -0.21 13.67 -10.24
CA ASP A 52 0.76 14.67 -9.80
C ASP A 52 1.79 14.07 -8.85
N ILE A 53 3.07 14.42 -9.02
CA ILE A 53 4.15 13.86 -8.20
C ILE A 53 3.99 14.28 -6.72
N GLY A 54 3.62 15.53 -6.45
CA GLY A 54 3.36 16.01 -5.09
C GLY A 54 2.24 15.21 -4.43
N ALA A 55 1.17 14.92 -5.17
CA ALA A 55 0.05 14.13 -4.68
C ALA A 55 0.42 12.66 -4.39
N ILE A 56 1.36 12.07 -5.14
CA ILE A 56 1.93 10.74 -4.83
C ILE A 56 2.76 10.82 -3.55
N VAL A 57 3.61 11.84 -3.41
CA VAL A 57 4.44 12.05 -2.22
C VAL A 57 3.56 12.20 -0.97
N ASP A 58 2.54 13.06 -1.03
CA ASP A 58 1.60 13.27 0.07
C ASP A 58 0.86 11.98 0.45
N ALA A 59 0.50 11.16 -0.54
CA ALA A 59 -0.14 9.87 -0.28
C ALA A 59 0.77 8.87 0.44
N LEU A 60 2.06 8.83 0.08
CA LEU A 60 3.04 7.96 0.75
C LEU A 60 3.37 8.46 2.16
N VAL A 61 3.60 9.75 2.32
CA VAL A 61 3.84 10.39 3.63
C VAL A 61 2.62 10.20 4.53
N GLY A 62 1.42 10.49 4.03
CA GLY A 62 0.18 10.39 4.79
C GLY A 62 -0.23 8.95 5.11
N GLY A 63 -0.02 8.03 4.16
CA GLY A 63 -0.51 6.65 4.23
C GLY A 63 0.42 5.70 4.98
N VAL A 64 1.73 5.73 4.70
CA VAL A 64 2.71 4.82 5.31
C VAL A 64 3.74 5.53 6.19
N LYS A 65 3.59 6.85 6.39
CA LYS A 65 4.37 7.64 7.36
C LYS A 65 5.88 7.60 7.09
N ILE A 66 6.26 7.65 5.83
CA ILE A 66 7.66 7.82 5.42
C ILE A 66 7.99 9.30 5.20
N GLU A 67 9.28 9.64 5.23
CA GLU A 67 9.77 11.00 4.97
C GLU A 67 9.51 11.42 3.51
N ALA A 68 9.26 12.72 3.30
CA ALA A 68 8.99 13.28 1.97
C ALA A 68 10.14 13.08 0.98
N GLU A 69 11.40 13.14 1.45
CA GLU A 69 12.59 12.87 0.62
C GLU A 69 12.62 11.42 0.12
N LEU A 70 12.29 10.47 0.99
CA LEU A 70 12.19 9.07 0.61
C LEU A 70 11.02 8.84 -0.36
N ALA A 71 9.87 9.46 -0.10
CA ALA A 71 8.72 9.40 -1.00
C ALA A 71 9.04 9.98 -2.39
N ARG A 72 9.83 11.07 -2.47
CA ARG A 72 10.28 11.63 -3.75
C ARG A 72 11.24 10.68 -4.47
N THR A 73 12.19 10.11 -3.73
CA THR A 73 13.13 9.10 -4.25
C THR A 73 12.38 7.93 -4.89
N VAL A 74 11.30 7.45 -4.26
CA VAL A 74 10.45 6.38 -4.82
C VAL A 74 9.89 6.76 -6.19
N VAL A 75 9.43 8.00 -6.38
CA VAL A 75 8.91 8.45 -7.69
C VAL A 75 10.03 8.53 -8.71
N ASP A 76 11.19 9.07 -8.34
CA ASP A 76 12.35 9.17 -9.23
C ASP A 76 12.86 7.79 -9.65
N GLU A 77 12.86 6.81 -8.74
CA GLU A 77 13.18 5.40 -9.03
C GLU A 77 12.18 4.77 -10.01
N LEU A 78 10.87 5.02 -9.86
CA LEU A 78 9.84 4.53 -10.78
C LEU A 78 10.02 5.10 -12.20
N ILE A 79 10.44 6.37 -12.30
CA ILE A 79 10.77 7.00 -13.58
C ILE A 79 12.06 6.41 -14.16
N ALA A 80 13.11 6.25 -13.35
CA ALA A 80 14.37 5.66 -13.77
C ALA A 80 14.21 4.21 -14.26
N ALA A 81 13.32 3.45 -13.62
CA ALA A 81 12.93 2.10 -14.02
C ALA A 81 12.00 2.06 -15.25
N LYS A 82 11.61 3.22 -15.80
CA LYS A 82 10.68 3.36 -16.92
C LYS A 82 9.31 2.73 -16.67
N LEU A 83 8.88 2.68 -15.41
CA LEU A 83 7.53 2.25 -15.02
C LEU A 83 6.58 3.44 -15.03
N LEU A 84 7.10 4.62 -14.73
CA LEU A 84 6.44 5.89 -14.96
C LEU A 84 7.26 6.72 -15.95
N GLU A 85 6.60 7.64 -16.63
CA GLU A 85 7.25 8.66 -17.42
C GLU A 85 6.74 10.04 -17.03
N ALA A 86 7.64 11.03 -17.09
CA ALA A 86 7.31 12.41 -16.79
C ALA A 86 6.38 12.98 -17.88
N ALA A 87 5.40 13.75 -17.42
CA ALA A 87 4.44 14.47 -18.23
C ALA A 87 4.49 15.98 -17.87
N PRO A 88 4.03 16.88 -18.76
CA PRO A 88 4.01 18.31 -18.46
C PRO A 88 3.24 18.63 -17.17
N GLY A 89 3.75 19.57 -16.38
CA GLY A 89 3.09 20.07 -15.16
C GLY A 89 3.28 19.20 -13.92
N ASP A 90 4.50 18.70 -13.68
CA ASP A 90 4.84 17.82 -12.55
C ASP A 90 3.96 16.56 -12.44
N LEU A 91 3.47 16.11 -13.59
CA LEU A 91 2.69 14.88 -13.72
C LEU A 91 3.61 13.72 -14.07
N VAL A 92 3.17 12.53 -13.68
CA VAL A 92 3.67 11.25 -14.18
C VAL A 92 2.52 10.45 -14.77
N ARG A 93 2.84 9.59 -15.73
CA ARG A 93 1.91 8.61 -16.28
C ARG A 93 2.54 7.23 -16.35
N PHE A 94 1.70 6.19 -16.30
CA PHE A 94 2.17 4.84 -16.58
C PHE A 94 2.80 4.77 -17.97
N THR A 95 3.92 4.07 -18.05
CA THR A 95 4.33 3.43 -19.30
C THR A 95 3.58 2.11 -19.46
N ASP A 96 3.63 1.50 -20.64
CA ASP A 96 3.09 0.15 -20.86
C ASP A 96 3.69 -0.87 -19.89
N ALA A 97 5.02 -0.80 -19.68
CA ALA A 97 5.73 -1.67 -18.75
C ALA A 97 5.28 -1.45 -17.29
N GLY A 98 5.04 -0.20 -16.88
CA GLY A 98 4.52 0.11 -15.55
C GLY A 98 3.10 -0.40 -15.33
N ALA A 99 2.24 -0.24 -16.33
CA ALA A 99 0.87 -0.75 -16.29
C ALA A 99 0.85 -2.29 -16.22
N GLU A 100 1.69 -2.97 -16.99
CA GLU A 100 1.83 -4.42 -16.98
C GLU A 100 2.35 -4.92 -15.62
N LEU A 101 3.44 -4.32 -15.11
CA LEU A 101 3.99 -4.68 -13.80
C LEU A 101 2.96 -4.51 -12.68
N HIS A 102 2.23 -3.38 -12.68
CA HIS A 102 1.18 -3.12 -11.71
C HIS A 102 0.06 -4.17 -11.82
N ALA A 103 -0.39 -4.51 -13.03
CA ALA A 103 -1.42 -5.52 -13.24
C ALA A 103 -0.98 -6.91 -12.73
N ASN A 104 0.24 -7.33 -13.05
CA ASN A 104 0.79 -8.61 -12.60
C ASN A 104 0.92 -8.67 -11.07
N THR A 105 1.44 -7.60 -10.46
CA THR A 105 1.56 -7.49 -9.00
C THR A 105 0.19 -7.50 -8.32
N ARG A 106 -0.79 -6.80 -8.90
CA ARG A 106 -2.17 -6.76 -8.41
C ARG A 106 -2.81 -8.15 -8.44
N ALA A 107 -2.61 -8.90 -9.53
CA ALA A 107 -3.12 -10.26 -9.68
C ALA A 107 -2.51 -11.21 -8.63
N ALA A 108 -1.19 -11.21 -8.48
CA ALA A 108 -0.50 -12.01 -7.47
C ALA A 108 -0.95 -11.65 -6.04
N GLY A 109 -1.13 -10.35 -5.76
CA GLY A 109 -1.66 -9.86 -4.49
C GLY A 109 -3.10 -10.31 -4.23
N ALA A 110 -3.95 -10.35 -5.26
CA ALA A 110 -5.33 -10.81 -5.13
C ALA A 110 -5.42 -12.29 -4.74
N GLU A 111 -4.58 -13.15 -5.32
CA GLU A 111 -4.49 -14.56 -4.91
C GLU A 111 -4.08 -14.70 -3.44
N LEU A 112 -3.12 -13.89 -2.99
CA LEU A 112 -2.73 -13.85 -1.59
C LEU A 112 -3.88 -13.40 -0.69
N THR A 113 -4.63 -12.37 -1.09
CA THR A 113 -5.82 -11.91 -0.37
C THR A 113 -6.87 -13.02 -0.26
N VAL A 114 -7.16 -13.76 -1.33
CA VAL A 114 -8.11 -14.87 -1.28
C VAL A 114 -7.66 -15.94 -0.27
N ARG A 115 -6.37 -16.31 -0.27
CA ARG A 115 -5.85 -17.30 0.68
C ARG A 115 -5.89 -16.85 2.14
N LEU A 116 -5.72 -15.55 2.40
CA LEU A 116 -5.64 -15.01 3.75
C LEU A 116 -6.99 -14.59 4.35
N TYR A 117 -7.95 -14.23 3.50
CA TYR A 117 -9.22 -13.63 3.93
C TYR A 117 -10.46 -14.40 3.44
N GLY A 118 -10.32 -15.31 2.48
CA GLY A 118 -11.45 -15.87 1.71
C GLY A 118 -12.43 -16.73 2.51
N ASP A 119 -12.01 -17.28 3.65
CA ASP A 119 -12.82 -18.09 4.57
C ASP A 119 -13.27 -17.32 5.82
N ILE A 120 -12.87 -16.05 5.96
CA ILE A 120 -13.26 -15.20 7.08
C ILE A 120 -14.69 -14.67 6.84
N PRO A 121 -15.61 -14.77 7.83
CA PRO A 121 -16.94 -14.21 7.70
C PRO A 121 -16.92 -12.71 7.35
N ALA A 122 -17.74 -12.30 6.39
CA ALA A 122 -17.81 -10.90 5.95
C ALA A 122 -18.09 -9.92 7.11
N ALA A 123 -18.97 -10.30 8.04
CA ALA A 123 -19.29 -9.49 9.22
C ALA A 123 -18.09 -9.26 10.15
N ASP A 124 -17.18 -10.23 10.25
CA ASP A 124 -15.96 -10.11 11.05
C ASP A 124 -14.97 -9.18 10.37
N LEU A 125 -14.81 -9.29 9.05
CA LEU A 125 -13.97 -8.39 8.25
C LEU A 125 -14.48 -6.94 8.29
N GLU A 126 -15.78 -6.73 8.16
CA GLU A 126 -16.40 -5.40 8.28
C GLU A 126 -16.18 -4.81 9.68
N THR A 127 -16.32 -5.64 10.73
CA THR A 127 -16.12 -5.20 12.11
C THR A 127 -14.66 -4.83 12.35
N ALA A 128 -13.72 -5.67 11.93
CA ALA A 128 -12.29 -5.39 12.02
C ALA A 128 -11.94 -4.12 11.23
N GLY A 129 -12.46 -3.98 10.01
CA GLY A 129 -12.25 -2.81 9.16
C GLY A 129 -12.70 -1.50 9.82
N ARG A 130 -13.91 -1.48 10.41
CA ARG A 130 -14.40 -0.30 11.17
C ARG A 130 -13.50 0.06 12.35
N VAL A 131 -13.05 -0.94 13.12
CA VAL A 131 -12.17 -0.72 14.28
C VAL A 131 -10.82 -0.16 13.83
N LEU A 132 -10.19 -0.76 12.82
CA LEU A 132 -8.90 -0.33 12.31
C LEU A 132 -8.97 1.09 11.72
N ALA A 133 -10.02 1.40 10.95
CA ALA A 133 -10.23 2.74 10.41
C ALA A 133 -10.32 3.80 11.51
N LEU A 134 -11.10 3.53 12.57
CA LEU A 134 -11.23 4.44 13.71
C LEU A 134 -9.90 4.65 14.45
N VAL A 135 -9.10 3.59 14.63
CA VAL A 135 -7.77 3.70 15.25
C VAL A 135 -6.82 4.52 14.37
N THR A 136 -6.83 4.30 13.05
CA THR A 136 -6.04 5.09 12.09
C THR A 136 -6.43 6.56 12.11
N GLU A 137 -7.72 6.88 12.11
CA GLU A 137 -8.22 8.25 12.20
C GLU A 137 -7.69 8.95 13.46
N ARG A 138 -7.87 8.33 14.63
CA ARG A 138 -7.41 8.87 15.91
C ARG A 138 -5.90 9.08 15.94
N ALA A 139 -5.13 8.09 15.48
CA ALA A 139 -3.68 8.21 15.40
C ALA A 139 -3.23 9.38 14.51
N ASN A 140 -3.91 9.59 13.37
CA ASN A 140 -3.65 10.73 12.50
C ASN A 140 -4.00 12.07 13.15
N SER A 141 -5.11 12.14 13.91
CA SER A 141 -5.48 13.34 14.67
C SER A 141 -4.43 13.71 15.72
N GLU A 142 -3.92 12.73 16.46
CA GLU A 142 -2.86 12.95 17.46
C GLU A 142 -1.55 13.43 16.81
N LEU A 143 -1.16 12.83 15.68
CA LEU A 143 0.02 13.27 14.92
C LEU A 143 -0.13 14.70 14.39
N ALA A 144 -1.33 15.10 13.95
CA ALA A 144 -1.58 16.45 13.47
C ALA A 144 -1.63 17.51 14.58
N ALA A 145 -1.83 17.09 15.83
CA ALA A 145 -1.83 17.96 17.00
C ALA A 145 -0.44 18.09 17.67
N SER A 146 0.55 17.30 17.21
CA SER A 146 1.94 17.30 17.68
C SER A 146 2.81 18.25 16.87
#